data_AF-A0A1V5Y558-F1
#
_entry.id   AF-A0A1V5Y558-F1
#
_cell.length_a   1.000
_cell.length_b   1.000
_cell.length_c   1.000
_cell.angle_alpha   90.00
_cell.angle_beta   90.00
_cell.angle_gamma   90.00
#
_symmetry.space_group_name_H-M   'P 1'
#
loop_
_entity.id
_entity.type
_entity.pdbx_description
1 polymer ?
#
loop_
_entity_poly.entity_id
_entity_poly.type
_entity_poly.pdbx_seq_one_letter_code
_entity_poly.pdbx_strand_id
1 'polypeptide(L)'
;MGEPAIGIIIGSKSDWHLVEKALEAVAELNLRCAARIASAHRTPEAVMRWIKEAEEAGVQVFVAVAGMAAALPGVVSAQTLLPVIGVPVEADALRGQDALYSIVQMPPGIPVAAVGINSVQNALLLAAEIIALHDCELRKRLVAFRKNRMDKIETDQQELMSRFPHLALNPAPAKVQEKPKAAPVAPQPKPAPASIISKRPNIPAASPAPKSRQILRVDPDNPSFEAIERVADAILEGKIVAIPTDTVYGLACDSTNEKAVHKLYDIKGRKESKPIPLLIDSMKTLSRLVRKIPKDVEEMLDELWPGALTVIFSKPETMLSAVSNGDTIGIRIPDCTVALGVINMAARPLAVTSANPSGQPPARTAEQVKEYFGGKVDIILDAGEMRCELVSTVLSVIKEPYTILREGALSFDSLRYHIKNIRKG
;
A
#
# COMPACT_ATOMS: atom_id res chain seq x y z
N MET A 1 -18.14 -41.48 -1.90
CA MET A 1 -17.47 -40.17 -2.04
C MET A 1 -16.50 -40.06 -0.86
N GLY A 2 -15.26 -39.62 -1.07
CA GLY A 2 -14.26 -39.55 0.00
C GLY A 2 -14.61 -38.49 1.05
N GLU A 3 -13.96 -38.55 2.21
CA GLU A 3 -14.13 -37.63 3.35
C GLU A 3 -13.92 -36.16 2.93
N PRO A 4 -14.69 -35.18 3.45
CA PRO A 4 -14.49 -33.77 3.13
C PRO A 4 -13.12 -33.28 3.66
N ALA A 5 -12.37 -32.55 2.85
CA ALA A 5 -11.10 -31.94 3.25
C ALA A 5 -11.23 -30.44 3.58
N ILE A 6 -12.27 -29.77 3.07
CA ILE A 6 -12.55 -28.36 3.32
C ILE A 6 -13.93 -28.21 3.97
N GLY A 7 -13.98 -27.55 5.12
CA GLY A 7 -15.23 -27.22 5.81
C GLY A 7 -15.63 -25.77 5.54
N ILE A 8 -16.76 -25.53 4.89
CA ILE A 8 -17.29 -24.19 4.59
C ILE A 8 -18.41 -23.82 5.55
N ILE A 9 -18.25 -22.76 6.34
CA ILE A 9 -19.31 -22.22 7.21
C ILE A 9 -19.78 -20.88 6.68
N ILE A 10 -21.08 -20.72 6.54
CA ILE A 10 -21.70 -19.56 5.92
C ILE A 10 -22.60 -18.88 6.94
N GLY A 11 -22.35 -17.59 7.22
CA GLY A 11 -23.04 -16.83 8.26
C GLY A 11 -24.54 -16.60 7.97
N SER A 12 -24.93 -16.60 6.70
CA SER A 12 -26.30 -16.38 6.24
C SER A 12 -26.62 -17.20 4.98
N LYS A 13 -27.89 -17.59 4.82
CA LYS A 13 -28.38 -18.24 3.60
C LYS A 13 -28.23 -17.34 2.36
N SER A 14 -28.33 -16.02 2.53
CA SER A 14 -28.13 -15.05 1.44
C SER A 14 -26.78 -15.22 0.74
N ASP A 15 -25.76 -15.65 1.47
CA ASP A 15 -24.37 -15.66 0.98
C ASP A 15 -24.05 -16.98 0.25
N TRP A 16 -24.98 -17.95 0.25
CA TRP A 16 -24.82 -19.25 -0.41
C TRP A 16 -24.46 -19.13 -1.90
N HIS A 17 -25.06 -18.18 -2.60
CA HIS A 17 -24.83 -17.96 -4.04
C HIS A 17 -23.34 -17.67 -4.37
N LEU A 18 -22.59 -17.04 -3.45
CA LEU A 18 -21.16 -16.80 -3.61
C LEU A 18 -20.37 -18.09 -3.52
N VAL A 19 -20.76 -18.98 -2.60
CA VAL A 19 -20.13 -20.29 -2.41
C VAL A 19 -20.42 -21.21 -3.58
N GLU A 20 -21.67 -21.26 -4.04
CA GLU A 20 -22.08 -22.04 -5.21
C GLU A 20 -21.27 -21.66 -6.45
N LYS A 21 -21.24 -20.36 -6.80
CA LYS A 21 -20.44 -19.84 -7.91
C LYS A 21 -18.95 -20.16 -7.76
N ALA A 22 -18.42 -20.11 -6.54
CA ALA A 22 -17.02 -20.42 -6.29
C ALA A 22 -16.70 -21.91 -6.48
N LEU A 23 -17.58 -22.80 -6.02
CA LEU A 23 -17.45 -24.25 -6.20
C LEU A 23 -17.48 -24.64 -7.69
N GLU A 24 -18.34 -24.00 -8.49
CA GLU A 24 -18.35 -24.15 -9.95
C GLU A 24 -17.02 -23.70 -10.57
N ALA A 25 -16.50 -22.55 -10.15
CA ALA A 25 -15.28 -21.98 -10.70
C ALA A 25 -14.02 -22.83 -10.41
N VAL A 26 -14.05 -23.66 -9.37
CA VAL A 26 -12.97 -24.59 -8.99
C VAL A 26 -13.34 -26.06 -9.16
N ALA A 27 -14.42 -26.38 -9.88
CA ALA A 27 -14.92 -27.75 -10.02
C ALA A 27 -13.86 -28.73 -10.55
N GLU A 28 -13.01 -28.30 -11.48
CA GLU A 28 -11.93 -29.12 -12.05
C GLU A 28 -10.85 -29.56 -11.03
N LEU A 29 -10.76 -28.88 -9.88
CA LEU A 29 -9.86 -29.28 -8.80
C LEU A 29 -10.41 -30.47 -7.99
N ASN A 30 -11.68 -30.84 -8.17
CA ASN A 30 -12.36 -31.91 -7.44
C ASN A 30 -12.15 -31.79 -5.92
N LEU A 31 -12.35 -30.58 -5.38
CA LEU A 31 -12.22 -30.32 -3.96
C LEU A 31 -13.33 -31.04 -3.19
N ARG A 32 -12.95 -31.77 -2.13
CA ARG A 32 -13.90 -32.44 -1.24
C ARG A 32 -14.36 -31.44 -0.19
N CYS A 33 -15.52 -30.83 -0.40
CA CYS A 33 -16.05 -29.79 0.49
C CYS A 33 -17.29 -30.29 1.26
N ALA A 34 -17.42 -29.90 2.52
CA ALA A 34 -18.66 -29.95 3.28
C ALA A 34 -19.07 -28.51 3.62
N ALA A 35 -20.37 -28.20 3.61
CA ALA A 35 -20.85 -26.84 3.87
C ALA A 35 -21.98 -26.81 4.89
N ARG A 36 -22.05 -25.73 5.68
CA ARG A 36 -23.10 -25.47 6.66
C ARG A 36 -23.44 -24.00 6.74
N ILE A 37 -24.74 -23.70 6.82
CA ILE A 37 -25.21 -22.36 7.18
C ILE A 37 -25.38 -22.33 8.70
N ALA A 38 -24.61 -21.46 9.37
CA ALA A 38 -24.68 -21.25 10.81
C ALA A 38 -24.16 -19.86 11.16
N SER A 39 -24.84 -19.17 12.07
CA SER A 39 -24.50 -17.80 12.47
C SER A 39 -23.78 -17.80 13.81
N ALA A 40 -22.63 -17.13 13.88
CA ALA A 40 -21.88 -16.97 15.13
C ALA A 40 -22.70 -16.28 16.25
N HIS A 41 -23.52 -15.30 15.89
CA HIS A 41 -24.30 -14.52 16.85
C HIS A 41 -25.64 -15.17 17.23
N ARG A 42 -26.28 -15.84 16.27
CA ARG A 42 -27.65 -16.36 16.45
C ARG A 42 -27.69 -17.84 16.81
N THR A 43 -26.71 -18.60 16.36
CA THR A 43 -26.65 -20.07 16.54
C THR A 43 -25.23 -20.53 16.90
N PRO A 44 -24.60 -19.98 17.95
CA PRO A 44 -23.20 -20.30 18.31
C PRO A 44 -22.99 -21.79 18.60
N GLU A 45 -23.94 -22.45 19.26
CA GLU A 45 -23.88 -23.89 19.55
C GLU A 45 -23.87 -24.74 18.28
N ALA A 46 -24.60 -24.33 17.25
CA ALA A 46 -24.62 -25.03 15.97
C ALA A 46 -23.28 -24.89 15.24
N VAL A 47 -22.61 -23.73 15.36
CA VAL A 47 -21.26 -23.52 14.83
C VAL A 47 -20.28 -24.47 15.53
N MET A 48 -20.26 -24.46 16.87
CA MET A 48 -19.35 -25.31 17.66
C MET A 48 -19.55 -26.80 17.39
N ARG A 49 -20.81 -27.25 17.32
CA ARG A 49 -21.13 -28.66 17.02
C ARG A 49 -20.62 -29.06 15.65
N TRP A 50 -20.86 -28.23 14.64
CA TRP A 50 -20.48 -28.55 13.27
C TRP A 50 -18.96 -28.54 13.06
N ILE A 51 -18.21 -27.67 13.75
CA ILE A 51 -16.75 -27.69 13.71
C ILE A 51 -16.22 -29.05 14.16
N LYS A 52 -16.73 -29.59 15.28
CA LYS A 52 -16.34 -30.91 15.78
C LYS A 52 -16.70 -32.03 14.81
N GLU A 53 -17.94 -32.04 14.32
CA GLU A 53 -18.41 -33.02 13.33
C GLU A 53 -17.54 -32.98 12.05
N ALA A 54 -17.15 -31.78 11.60
CA ALA A 54 -16.31 -31.59 10.42
C ALA A 54 -14.88 -32.10 10.63
N GLU A 55 -14.27 -31.82 11.79
CA GLU A 55 -12.95 -32.36 12.15
C GLU A 55 -12.96 -33.89 12.23
N GLU A 56 -13.97 -34.47 12.89
CA GLU A 56 -14.16 -35.93 12.96
C GLU A 56 -14.36 -36.55 11.56
N ALA A 57 -14.97 -35.81 10.64
CA ALA A 57 -15.15 -36.21 9.24
C ALA A 57 -13.90 -35.99 8.36
N GLY A 58 -12.79 -35.53 8.92
CA GLY A 58 -11.50 -35.41 8.21
C GLY A 58 -11.24 -34.06 7.53
N VAL A 59 -11.99 -33.01 7.88
CA VAL A 59 -11.70 -31.64 7.40
C VAL A 59 -10.31 -31.21 7.85
N GLN A 60 -9.59 -30.52 6.98
CA GLN A 60 -8.21 -30.06 7.21
C GLN A 60 -8.09 -28.53 7.22
N VAL A 61 -9.03 -27.82 6.58
CA VAL A 61 -9.07 -26.35 6.51
C VAL A 61 -10.52 -25.88 6.57
N PHE A 62 -10.78 -24.82 7.34
CA PHE A 62 -12.07 -24.15 7.35
C PHE A 62 -12.08 -22.88 6.49
N VAL A 63 -13.17 -22.68 5.76
CA VAL A 63 -13.49 -21.43 5.06
C VAL A 63 -14.75 -20.84 5.68
N ALA A 64 -14.63 -19.68 6.30
CA ALA A 64 -15.72 -19.02 6.99
C ALA A 64 -16.16 -17.77 6.22
N VAL A 65 -17.38 -17.78 5.70
CA VAL A 65 -17.96 -16.75 4.84
C VAL A 65 -18.96 -15.94 5.65
N ALA A 66 -18.69 -14.64 5.85
CA ALA A 66 -19.55 -13.77 6.64
C ALA A 66 -19.46 -12.31 6.21
N GLY A 67 -20.60 -11.61 6.24
CA GLY A 67 -20.69 -10.16 6.09
C GLY A 67 -21.03 -9.44 7.40
N MET A 68 -21.20 -8.13 7.32
CA MET A 68 -21.45 -7.24 8.45
C MET A 68 -20.32 -7.31 9.50
N ALA A 69 -20.66 -7.27 10.80
CA ALA A 69 -19.76 -7.63 11.90
C ALA A 69 -19.37 -9.11 11.79
N ALA A 70 -18.41 -9.43 10.92
CA ALA A 70 -18.07 -10.78 10.48
C ALA A 70 -17.25 -11.54 11.55
N ALA A 71 -17.87 -11.83 12.71
CA ALA A 71 -17.24 -12.54 13.81
C ALA A 71 -17.05 -14.04 13.55
N LEU A 72 -17.74 -14.60 12.55
CA LEU A 72 -17.75 -16.05 12.29
C LEU A 72 -16.34 -16.66 12.13
N PRO A 73 -15.45 -16.12 11.28
CA PRO A 73 -14.10 -16.69 11.14
C PRO A 73 -13.31 -16.72 12.45
N GLY A 74 -13.43 -15.66 13.26
CA GLY A 74 -12.79 -15.61 14.57
C GLY A 74 -13.35 -16.62 15.56
N VAL A 75 -14.67 -16.79 15.60
CA VAL A 75 -15.33 -17.82 16.41
C VAL A 75 -14.89 -19.22 15.99
N VAL A 76 -14.77 -19.48 14.69
CA VAL A 76 -14.28 -20.77 14.19
C VAL A 76 -12.83 -21.00 14.62
N SER A 77 -11.94 -20.02 14.41
CA SER A 77 -10.53 -20.09 14.81
C SER A 77 -10.35 -20.30 16.31
N ALA A 78 -11.23 -19.74 17.15
CA ALA A 78 -11.19 -19.96 18.59
C ALA A 78 -11.57 -21.38 19.02
N GLN A 79 -12.14 -22.20 18.13
CA GLN A 79 -12.64 -23.54 18.44
C GLN A 79 -11.84 -24.67 17.78
N THR A 80 -10.87 -24.35 16.90
CA THR A 80 -10.09 -25.34 16.16
C THR A 80 -8.60 -24.96 16.09
N LEU A 81 -7.73 -25.95 15.93
CA LEU A 81 -6.33 -25.75 15.56
C LEU A 81 -6.10 -25.82 14.04
N LEU A 82 -7.12 -26.18 13.26
CA LEU A 82 -7.04 -26.21 11.80
C LEU A 82 -7.00 -24.79 11.25
N PRO A 83 -6.30 -24.55 10.13
CA PRO A 83 -6.29 -23.25 9.47
C PRO A 83 -7.70 -22.76 9.15
N VAL A 84 -7.97 -21.48 9.44
CA VAL A 84 -9.23 -20.82 9.14
C VAL A 84 -8.98 -19.67 8.17
N ILE A 85 -9.73 -19.68 7.07
CA ILE A 85 -9.72 -18.63 6.05
C ILE A 85 -11.06 -17.89 6.12
N GLY A 86 -11.01 -16.61 6.50
CA GLY A 86 -12.16 -15.72 6.50
C GLY A 86 -12.39 -15.09 5.13
N VAL A 87 -13.64 -15.12 4.68
CA VAL A 87 -14.11 -14.43 3.47
C VAL A 87 -15.07 -13.32 3.87
N PRO A 88 -14.65 -12.04 3.78
CA PRO A 88 -15.54 -10.92 4.03
C PRO A 88 -16.57 -10.83 2.91
N VAL A 89 -17.84 -10.66 3.26
CA VAL A 89 -18.96 -10.51 2.31
C VAL A 89 -19.48 -9.08 2.32
N GLU A 90 -19.71 -8.53 1.14
CA GLU A 90 -20.43 -7.28 0.94
C GLU A 90 -21.92 -7.47 1.23
N ALA A 91 -22.34 -7.10 2.44
CA ALA A 91 -23.72 -7.32 2.92
C ALA A 91 -24.45 -6.01 3.30
N ASP A 92 -23.78 -4.86 3.24
CA ASP A 92 -24.29 -3.60 3.78
C ASP A 92 -23.76 -2.34 3.06
N ALA A 93 -24.06 -1.17 3.64
CA ALA A 93 -23.67 0.14 3.10
C ALA A 93 -22.15 0.37 3.04
N LEU A 94 -21.35 -0.38 3.83
CA LEU A 94 -19.90 -0.23 3.90
C LEU A 94 -19.16 -1.11 2.89
N ARG A 95 -19.90 -1.74 1.99
CA ARG A 95 -19.35 -2.53 0.89
C ARG A 95 -18.41 -3.66 1.36
N GLY A 96 -18.68 -4.21 2.55
CA GLY A 96 -17.90 -5.30 3.15
C GLY A 96 -16.58 -4.87 3.81
N GLN A 97 -16.30 -3.56 3.95
CA GLN A 97 -15.11 -3.09 4.67
C GLN A 97 -15.16 -3.43 6.16
N ASP A 98 -16.34 -3.33 6.75
CA ASP A 98 -16.64 -3.74 8.12
C ASP A 98 -16.38 -5.24 8.33
N ALA A 99 -16.80 -6.08 7.39
CA ALA A 99 -16.51 -7.50 7.39
C ALA A 99 -15.01 -7.77 7.25
N LEU A 100 -14.33 -7.06 6.34
CA LEU A 100 -12.89 -7.18 6.14
C LEU A 100 -12.13 -6.84 7.42
N TYR A 101 -12.41 -5.68 8.01
CA TYR A 101 -11.78 -5.24 9.26
C TYR A 101 -12.09 -6.15 10.44
N SER A 102 -13.27 -6.77 10.48
CA SER A 102 -13.62 -7.77 11.51
C SER A 102 -12.76 -9.04 11.39
N ILE A 103 -12.38 -9.43 10.17
CA ILE A 103 -11.63 -10.66 9.91
C ILE A 103 -10.13 -10.45 10.06
N VAL A 104 -9.58 -9.30 9.65
CA VAL A 104 -8.14 -9.04 9.73
C VAL A 104 -7.67 -8.56 11.12
N GLN A 105 -8.58 -8.06 11.96
CA GLN A 105 -8.25 -7.58 13.31
C GLN A 105 -8.52 -8.64 14.38
N MET A 106 -7.79 -9.75 14.32
CA MET A 106 -7.88 -10.81 15.33
C MET A 106 -6.97 -10.53 16.54
N PRO A 107 -7.40 -10.88 17.76
CA PRO A 107 -6.54 -10.79 18.94
C PRO A 107 -5.33 -11.72 18.81
N PRO A 108 -4.19 -11.39 19.45
CA PRO A 108 -3.02 -12.25 19.47
C PRO A 108 -3.36 -13.68 19.93
N GLY A 109 -2.88 -14.67 19.19
CA GLY A 109 -3.11 -16.10 19.50
C GLY A 109 -4.29 -16.76 18.80
N ILE A 110 -5.17 -16.01 18.13
CA ILE A 110 -6.32 -16.56 17.36
C ILE A 110 -6.20 -16.16 15.87
N PRO A 111 -5.32 -16.81 15.10
CA PRO A 111 -5.03 -16.39 13.73
C PRO A 111 -6.15 -16.77 12.75
N VAL A 112 -6.51 -15.81 11.88
CA VAL A 112 -7.39 -16.03 10.73
C VAL A 112 -6.71 -15.49 9.48
N ALA A 113 -6.60 -16.30 8.43
CA ALA A 113 -6.17 -15.83 7.11
C ALA A 113 -7.33 -15.09 6.44
N ALA A 114 -7.08 -13.97 5.76
CA ALA A 114 -8.12 -13.21 5.08
C ALA A 114 -7.87 -13.17 3.56
N VAL A 115 -8.94 -13.30 2.79
CA VAL A 115 -8.96 -13.01 1.35
C VAL A 115 -9.73 -11.73 1.05
N GLY A 116 -9.75 -11.29 -0.21
CA GLY A 116 -10.53 -10.13 -0.63
C GLY A 116 -12.04 -10.28 -0.39
N ILE A 117 -12.75 -9.15 -0.41
CA ILE A 117 -14.20 -9.09 -0.27
C ILE A 117 -14.88 -9.90 -1.40
N ASN A 118 -15.89 -10.70 -1.03
CA ASN A 118 -16.61 -11.65 -1.87
C ASN A 118 -15.74 -12.73 -2.54
N SER A 119 -14.49 -12.90 -2.10
CA SER A 119 -13.49 -13.72 -2.79
C SER A 119 -13.50 -15.19 -2.35
N VAL A 120 -14.67 -15.83 -2.33
CA VAL A 120 -14.81 -17.24 -1.90
C VAL A 120 -13.95 -18.18 -2.75
N GLN A 121 -13.85 -17.91 -4.07
CA GLN A 121 -12.99 -18.69 -4.97
C GLN A 121 -11.53 -18.69 -4.49
N ASN A 122 -10.99 -17.54 -4.12
CA ASN A 122 -9.61 -17.46 -3.63
C ASN A 122 -9.44 -18.15 -2.29
N ALA A 123 -10.45 -18.14 -1.42
CA ALA A 123 -10.40 -18.91 -0.17
C ALA A 123 -10.36 -20.42 -0.43
N LEU A 124 -11.13 -20.93 -1.40
CA LEU A 124 -11.07 -22.34 -1.79
C LEU A 124 -9.74 -22.71 -2.42
N LEU A 125 -9.15 -21.83 -3.25
CA LEU A 125 -7.82 -22.03 -3.82
C LEU A 125 -6.73 -22.03 -2.73
N LEU A 126 -6.79 -21.10 -1.78
CA LEU A 126 -5.86 -21.04 -0.66
C LEU A 126 -5.99 -22.29 0.23
N ALA A 127 -7.21 -22.75 0.52
CA ALA A 127 -7.44 -24.00 1.23
C ALA A 127 -6.85 -25.21 0.46
N ALA A 128 -7.04 -25.26 -0.85
CA ALA A 128 -6.47 -26.30 -1.69
C ALA A 128 -4.93 -26.26 -1.69
N GLU A 129 -4.32 -25.08 -1.70
CA GLU A 129 -2.85 -24.91 -1.62
C GLU A 129 -2.28 -25.43 -0.30
N ILE A 130 -2.97 -25.18 0.82
CA ILE A 130 -2.61 -25.72 2.13
C ILE A 130 -2.65 -27.26 2.10
N ILE A 131 -3.73 -27.84 1.57
CA ILE A 131 -3.88 -29.30 1.48
C ILE A 131 -2.84 -29.92 0.52
N ALA A 132 -2.51 -29.23 -0.56
CA ALA A 132 -1.53 -29.68 -1.57
C ALA A 132 -0.07 -29.68 -1.07
N LEU A 133 0.19 -29.22 0.16
CA LEU A 133 1.47 -29.43 0.83
C LEU A 133 1.74 -30.91 1.08
N HIS A 134 0.70 -31.71 1.35
CA HIS A 134 0.80 -33.15 1.59
C HIS A 134 -0.03 -34.00 0.60
N ASP A 135 -0.90 -33.41 -0.22
CA ASP A 135 -1.60 -34.10 -1.32
C ASP A 135 -0.93 -33.80 -2.68
N CYS A 136 -0.08 -34.73 -3.14
CA CYS A 136 0.64 -34.58 -4.41
C CYS A 136 -0.28 -34.57 -5.63
N GLU A 137 -1.45 -35.21 -5.57
CA GLU A 137 -2.35 -35.29 -6.72
C GLU A 137 -3.18 -34.00 -6.84
N LEU A 138 -3.64 -33.45 -5.72
CA LEU A 138 -4.22 -32.10 -5.68
C LEU A 138 -3.22 -31.05 -6.15
N ARG A 139 -1.94 -31.17 -5.77
CA ARG A 139 -0.88 -30.27 -6.25
C ARG A 139 -0.79 -30.25 -7.78
N LYS A 140 -0.82 -31.41 -8.44
CA LYS A 140 -0.81 -31.49 -9.91
C LYS A 140 -2.03 -30.80 -10.52
N ARG A 141 -3.22 -31.04 -9.96
CA ARG A 141 -4.46 -30.38 -10.42
C ARG A 141 -4.38 -28.86 -10.27
N LEU A 142 -3.82 -28.34 -9.16
CA LEU A 142 -3.60 -26.91 -8.96
C LEU A 142 -2.62 -26.29 -9.98
N VAL A 143 -1.52 -26.99 -10.29
CA VAL A 143 -0.57 -26.53 -11.32
C VAL A 143 -1.26 -26.48 -12.69
N ALA A 144 -2.03 -27.51 -13.04
CA ALA A 144 -2.80 -27.54 -14.29
C ALA A 144 -3.86 -26.43 -14.32
N PHE A 145 -4.59 -26.22 -13.23
CA PHE A 145 -5.58 -25.15 -13.09
C PHE A 145 -4.97 -23.78 -13.36
N ARG A 146 -3.82 -23.47 -12.74
CA ARG A 146 -3.13 -22.18 -12.94
C ARG A 146 -2.66 -22.02 -14.38
N LYS A 147 -2.10 -23.08 -14.98
CA LYS A 147 -1.67 -23.06 -16.38
C LYS A 147 -2.84 -22.80 -17.33
N ASN A 148 -3.95 -23.52 -17.18
CA ASN A 148 -5.15 -23.34 -18.01
C ASN A 148 -5.68 -21.90 -17.95
N ARG A 149 -5.59 -21.23 -16.80
CA ARG A 149 -5.99 -19.82 -16.66
C ARG A 149 -5.04 -18.88 -17.41
N MET A 150 -3.73 -19.13 -17.37
CA MET A 150 -2.76 -18.37 -18.15
C MET A 150 -3.00 -18.54 -19.66
N ASP A 151 -3.14 -19.79 -20.11
CA ASP A 151 -3.40 -20.12 -21.52
C ASP A 151 -4.73 -19.48 -21.99
N LYS A 152 -5.73 -19.42 -21.11
CA LYS A 152 -7.00 -18.73 -21.39
C LYS A 152 -6.81 -17.21 -21.56
N ILE A 153 -6.01 -16.56 -20.72
CA ILE A 153 -5.74 -15.11 -20.86
C ILE A 153 -5.06 -14.82 -22.19
N GLU A 154 -4.10 -15.65 -22.62
CA GLU A 154 -3.47 -15.51 -23.93
C GLU A 154 -4.48 -15.70 -25.07
N THR A 155 -5.39 -16.66 -24.93
CA THR A 155 -6.47 -16.90 -25.90
C THR A 155 -7.45 -15.71 -25.95
N ASP A 156 -7.89 -15.21 -24.79
CA ASP A 156 -8.79 -14.06 -24.66
C ASP A 156 -8.13 -12.80 -25.25
N GLN A 157 -6.82 -12.62 -25.04
CA GLN A 157 -6.04 -11.54 -25.63
C GLN A 157 -5.96 -11.66 -27.16
N GLN A 158 -5.74 -12.87 -27.69
CA GLN A 158 -5.73 -13.12 -29.14
C GLN A 158 -7.11 -12.83 -29.76
N GLU A 159 -8.19 -13.26 -29.11
CA GLU A 159 -9.55 -12.97 -29.55
C GLU A 159 -9.85 -11.47 -29.50
N LEU A 160 -9.46 -10.78 -28.43
CA LEU A 160 -9.61 -9.33 -28.30
C LEU A 160 -8.87 -8.60 -29.42
N MET A 161 -7.62 -8.96 -29.70
CA MET A 161 -6.82 -8.36 -30.78
C MET A 161 -7.38 -8.68 -32.17
N SER A 162 -7.97 -9.87 -32.36
CA SER A 162 -8.65 -10.22 -33.60
C SER A 162 -9.92 -9.40 -33.83
N ARG A 163 -10.66 -9.08 -32.75
CA ARG A 163 -11.89 -8.27 -32.82
C ARG A 163 -11.62 -6.77 -32.88
N PHE A 164 -10.55 -6.31 -32.22
CA PHE A 164 -10.20 -4.89 -32.08
C PHE A 164 -8.72 -4.63 -32.41
N PRO A 165 -8.29 -4.84 -33.67
CA PRO A 165 -6.88 -4.71 -34.05
C PRO A 165 -6.31 -3.30 -33.87
N HIS A 166 -7.17 -2.27 -33.85
CA HIS A 166 -6.77 -0.87 -33.64
C HIS A 166 -6.41 -0.55 -32.17
N LEU A 167 -6.73 -1.43 -31.21
CA LEU A 167 -6.35 -1.28 -29.80
C LEU A 167 -4.93 -1.82 -29.50
N ALA A 168 -4.27 -2.44 -30.48
CA ALA A 168 -2.87 -2.84 -30.33
C ALA A 168 -1.99 -1.60 -30.23
N LEU A 169 -1.07 -1.56 -29.25
CA LEU A 169 -0.11 -0.47 -29.05
C LEU A 169 0.74 -0.17 -30.29
N ASN A 170 0.83 -1.12 -31.22
CA ASN A 170 1.34 -0.94 -32.57
C ASN A 170 0.37 -1.60 -33.57
N PRO A 171 -0.60 -0.88 -34.16
CA PRO A 171 -1.45 -1.45 -35.19
C PRO A 171 -0.55 -1.80 -36.38
N ALA A 172 -0.47 -3.08 -36.73
CA ALA A 172 0.34 -3.52 -37.86
C ALA A 172 -0.15 -2.80 -39.14
N PRO A 173 0.73 -2.13 -39.91
CA PRO A 173 0.36 -1.64 -41.23
C PRO A 173 -0.01 -2.83 -42.12
N ALA A 174 -0.99 -2.63 -42.99
CA ALA A 174 -1.52 -3.64 -43.90
C ALA A 174 -0.41 -4.39 -44.66
N LYS A 175 -0.59 -5.72 -44.78
CA LYS A 175 0.35 -6.72 -45.33
C LYS A 175 1.29 -6.21 -46.43
N VAL A 176 2.59 -6.22 -46.13
CA VAL A 176 3.68 -6.20 -47.13
C VAL A 176 4.47 -7.51 -47.01
N GLN A 177 4.77 -8.10 -48.16
CA GLN A 177 5.36 -9.44 -48.37
C GLN A 177 6.63 -9.69 -47.54
N GLU A 178 6.74 -10.89 -46.96
CA GLU A 178 7.89 -11.36 -46.20
C GLU A 178 9.16 -11.48 -47.08
N LYS A 179 10.29 -10.98 -46.54
CA LYS A 179 11.67 -11.27 -46.97
C LYS A 179 12.44 -11.90 -45.80
N PRO A 180 13.54 -12.64 -46.05
CA PRO A 180 13.90 -13.84 -45.30
C PRO A 180 14.54 -13.60 -43.92
N LYS A 181 14.40 -14.64 -43.07
CA LYS A 181 14.95 -14.84 -41.72
C LYS A 181 16.42 -14.45 -41.56
N ALA A 182 16.71 -13.70 -40.48
CA ALA A 182 18.03 -13.56 -39.90
C ALA A 182 18.25 -14.58 -38.74
N ALA A 183 19.52 -14.92 -38.54
CA ALA A 183 20.06 -16.07 -37.82
C ALA A 183 19.96 -15.99 -36.26
N PRO A 184 20.19 -17.11 -35.53
CA PRO A 184 19.88 -17.23 -34.11
C PRO A 184 20.90 -16.54 -33.20
N VAL A 185 20.39 -15.94 -32.11
CA VAL A 185 21.18 -15.32 -31.02
C VAL A 185 21.59 -16.36 -29.99
N ALA A 186 22.83 -16.25 -29.50
CA ALA A 186 23.55 -17.19 -28.64
C ALA A 186 22.93 -17.39 -27.23
N PRO A 187 23.18 -18.54 -26.57
CA PRO A 187 22.59 -18.87 -25.27
C PRO A 187 23.26 -18.14 -24.10
N GLN A 188 22.47 -17.66 -23.15
CA GLN A 188 22.93 -17.07 -21.89
C GLN A 188 23.39 -18.15 -20.88
N PRO A 189 24.36 -17.83 -19.99
CA PRO A 189 24.94 -18.79 -19.05
C PRO A 189 24.01 -19.12 -17.86
N LYS A 190 24.07 -20.40 -17.42
CA LYS A 190 23.33 -20.93 -16.27
C LYS A 190 23.91 -20.45 -14.93
N PRO A 191 23.09 -20.26 -13.88
CA PRO A 191 23.57 -19.98 -12.53
C PRO A 191 24.19 -21.24 -11.88
N ALA A 192 25.30 -21.03 -11.16
CA ALA A 192 26.02 -22.04 -10.39
C ALA A 192 25.36 -22.27 -9.00
N PRO A 193 25.54 -23.45 -8.39
CA PRO A 193 24.78 -23.89 -7.20
C PRO A 193 25.30 -23.24 -5.92
N ALA A 194 24.39 -22.82 -5.05
CA ALA A 194 24.71 -22.41 -3.68
C ALA A 194 24.91 -23.65 -2.81
N SER A 195 26.06 -23.76 -2.17
CA SER A 195 26.36 -24.80 -1.19
C SER A 195 26.93 -24.20 0.09
N ILE A 196 26.38 -24.67 1.21
CA ILE A 196 26.99 -24.84 2.54
C ILE A 196 26.90 -23.67 3.55
N ILE A 197 26.15 -24.01 4.59
CA ILE A 197 25.98 -23.47 5.94
C ILE A 197 27.29 -23.01 6.60
N SER A 198 27.29 -21.86 7.30
CA SER A 198 27.94 -21.74 8.62
C SER A 198 27.42 -20.59 9.49
N LYS A 199 26.89 -21.00 10.66
CA LYS A 199 26.95 -20.37 12.01
C LYS A 199 26.41 -18.94 12.21
N ARG A 200 25.26 -18.87 12.91
CA ARG A 200 24.76 -17.69 13.63
C ARG A 200 25.65 -17.36 14.84
N PRO A 201 26.02 -16.10 15.09
CA PRO A 201 26.42 -15.66 16.42
C PRO A 201 25.20 -15.30 17.27
N ASN A 202 25.29 -15.68 18.54
CA ASN A 202 24.34 -15.43 19.61
C ASN A 202 24.46 -13.96 20.08
N ILE A 203 23.35 -13.22 20.24
CA ILE A 203 23.37 -11.88 20.87
C ILE A 203 22.36 -11.89 22.03
N PRO A 204 22.79 -11.55 23.26
CA PRO A 204 21.93 -11.60 24.45
C PRO A 204 21.04 -10.36 24.57
N ALA A 205 19.90 -10.54 25.25
CA ALA A 205 18.95 -9.49 25.59
C ALA A 205 19.46 -8.59 26.73
N ALA A 206 19.26 -7.27 26.60
CA ALA A 206 19.15 -6.32 27.72
C ALA A 206 18.58 -4.96 27.26
N SER A 207 17.57 -4.45 27.97
CA SER A 207 17.19 -3.02 28.09
C SER A 207 17.82 -2.42 29.36
N PRO A 208 17.81 -1.09 29.68
CA PRO A 208 17.29 0.12 28.98
C PRO A 208 18.26 1.36 28.88
N ALA A 209 17.88 2.33 28.01
CA ALA A 209 18.16 3.81 27.78
C ALA A 209 19.25 4.65 28.54
N PRO A 210 19.62 5.91 28.11
CA PRO A 210 19.52 6.65 26.82
C PRO A 210 20.83 7.38 26.33
N LYS A 211 20.77 8.04 25.14
CA LYS A 211 21.68 9.05 24.51
C LYS A 211 22.52 8.58 23.29
N SER A 212 21.91 8.54 22.10
CA SER A 212 22.63 8.78 20.84
C SER A 212 21.66 9.33 19.79
N ARG A 213 22.08 10.38 19.08
CA ARG A 213 21.43 10.92 17.88
C ARG A 213 21.57 9.87 16.78
N GLN A 214 20.46 9.38 16.22
CA GLN A 214 20.49 8.15 15.44
C GLN A 214 20.14 8.38 13.98
N ILE A 215 21.06 7.98 13.12
CA ILE A 215 20.74 7.62 11.74
C ILE A 215 20.11 6.22 11.82
N LEU A 216 18.87 6.09 11.36
CA LEU A 216 18.16 4.83 11.25
C LEU A 216 18.16 4.42 9.79
N ARG A 217 18.80 3.31 9.44
CA ARG A 217 18.82 2.81 8.07
C ARG A 217 17.59 1.99 7.77
N VAL A 218 17.01 2.19 6.59
CA VAL A 218 15.87 1.43 6.08
C VAL A 218 16.05 1.11 4.61
N ASP A 219 15.43 0.01 4.18
CA ASP A 219 15.28 -0.28 2.77
C ASP A 219 14.23 0.70 2.17
N PRO A 220 14.52 1.38 1.05
CA PRO A 220 13.60 2.35 0.44
C PRO A 220 12.31 1.72 -0.10
N ASP A 221 12.38 0.46 -0.55
CA ASP A 221 11.27 -0.25 -1.18
C ASP A 221 10.50 -1.11 -0.15
N ASN A 222 11.17 -1.56 0.92
CA ASN A 222 10.59 -2.36 1.99
C ASN A 222 11.05 -1.90 3.39
N PRO A 223 10.65 -0.70 3.85
CA PRO A 223 11.14 -0.14 5.11
C PRO A 223 10.69 -0.97 6.32
N SER A 224 11.62 -1.20 7.25
CA SER A 224 11.32 -1.92 8.48
C SER A 224 10.31 -1.17 9.34
N PHE A 225 9.29 -1.87 9.82
CA PHE A 225 8.25 -1.33 10.71
C PHE A 225 8.83 -0.57 11.92
N GLU A 226 9.78 -1.16 12.64
CA GLU A 226 10.39 -0.57 13.85
C GLU A 226 11.04 0.79 13.59
N ALA A 227 11.72 0.96 12.44
CA ALA A 227 12.34 2.24 12.10
C ALA A 227 11.29 3.31 11.77
N ILE A 228 10.21 2.93 11.07
CA ILE A 228 9.11 3.84 10.74
C ILE A 228 8.36 4.26 12.01
N GLU A 229 8.01 3.30 12.86
CA GLU A 229 7.36 3.52 14.16
C GLU A 229 8.17 4.49 15.00
N ARG A 230 9.48 4.26 15.13
CA ARG A 230 10.36 5.11 15.91
C ARG A 230 10.45 6.56 15.40
N VAL A 231 10.40 6.75 14.08
CA VAL A 231 10.38 8.10 13.48
C VAL A 231 9.02 8.76 13.68
N ALA A 232 7.92 8.02 13.55
CA ALA A 232 6.58 8.50 13.80
C ALA A 232 6.39 8.92 15.27
N ASP A 233 6.84 8.12 16.23
CA ASP A 233 6.83 8.47 17.65
C ASP A 233 7.60 9.77 17.92
N ALA A 234 8.78 9.92 17.31
CA ALA A 234 9.56 11.16 17.46
C ALA A 234 8.81 12.38 16.92
N ILE A 235 8.13 12.26 15.78
CA ILE A 235 7.28 13.31 15.22
C ILE A 235 6.16 13.68 16.21
N LEU A 236 5.48 12.68 16.78
CA LEU A 236 4.39 12.88 17.74
C LEU A 236 4.88 13.52 19.06
N GLU A 237 6.13 13.27 19.45
CA GLU A 237 6.81 13.93 20.58
C GLU A 237 7.24 15.38 20.26
N GLY A 238 7.01 15.88 19.05
CA GLY A 238 7.37 17.25 18.64
C GLY A 238 8.85 17.44 18.34
N LYS A 239 9.53 16.37 17.93
CA LYS A 239 10.92 16.37 17.44
C LYS A 239 10.99 16.72 15.96
N ILE A 240 12.20 17.08 15.50
CA ILE A 240 12.49 17.34 14.09
C ILE A 240 13.24 16.14 13.52
N VAL A 241 12.66 15.52 12.51
CA VAL A 241 13.25 14.35 11.85
C VAL A 241 13.63 14.70 10.41
N ALA A 242 14.60 14.00 9.86
CA ALA A 242 14.88 14.02 8.44
C ALA A 242 14.39 12.74 7.78
N ILE A 243 13.61 12.86 6.72
CA ILE A 243 13.03 11.75 5.97
C ILE A 243 13.39 11.85 4.48
N PRO A 244 13.55 10.71 3.79
CA PRO A 244 13.74 10.67 2.34
C PRO A 244 12.39 10.97 1.63
N THR A 245 12.44 11.41 0.38
CA THR A 245 11.26 11.56 -0.49
C THR A 245 11.61 11.12 -1.91
N ASP A 246 10.65 11.10 -2.83
CA ASP A 246 10.89 10.90 -4.28
C ASP A 246 11.70 12.02 -4.93
N THR A 247 11.92 13.13 -4.21
CA THR A 247 12.74 14.26 -4.67
C THR A 247 14.07 14.33 -3.93
N VAL A 248 14.10 14.96 -2.77
CA VAL A 248 15.29 15.20 -1.93
C VAL A 248 14.94 14.91 -0.48
N TYR A 249 15.92 14.84 0.42
CA TYR A 249 15.61 14.72 1.85
C TYR A 249 14.84 15.94 2.36
N GLY A 250 13.89 15.70 3.24
CA GLY A 250 13.09 16.72 3.90
C GLY A 250 13.30 16.73 5.40
N LEU A 251 13.38 17.92 6.00
CA LEU A 251 13.19 18.10 7.43
C LEU A 251 11.69 18.17 7.71
N ALA A 252 11.21 17.30 8.60
CA ALA A 252 9.80 17.07 8.86
C ALA A 252 9.48 17.17 10.35
N CYS A 253 8.27 17.64 10.64
CA CYS A 253 7.66 17.60 11.97
C CYS A 253 6.13 17.51 11.87
N ASP A 254 5.48 17.27 13.01
CA ASP A 254 4.01 17.31 13.09
C ASP A 254 3.53 18.73 12.78
N SER A 255 2.70 18.86 11.73
CA SER A 255 2.11 20.13 11.32
C SER A 255 1.16 20.73 12.35
N THR A 256 0.63 19.90 13.25
CA THR A 256 -0.32 20.32 14.29
C THR A 256 0.36 20.79 15.58
N ASN A 257 1.67 20.57 15.70
CA ASN A 257 2.46 20.99 16.84
C ASN A 257 3.17 22.32 16.56
N GLU A 258 2.58 23.43 17.02
CA GLU A 258 3.11 24.79 16.83
C GLU A 258 4.59 24.94 17.22
N LYS A 259 4.98 24.35 18.35
CA LYS A 259 6.37 24.42 18.83
C LYS A 259 7.32 23.70 17.87
N ALA A 260 6.91 22.57 17.32
CA ALA A 260 7.72 21.83 16.36
C ALA A 260 7.85 22.59 15.04
N VAL A 261 6.76 23.20 14.57
CA VAL A 261 6.78 24.01 13.34
C VAL A 261 7.67 25.25 13.50
N HIS A 262 7.62 25.95 14.63
CA HIS A 262 8.53 27.08 14.90
C HIS A 262 9.99 26.62 14.94
N LYS A 263 10.30 25.49 15.60
CA LYS A 263 11.66 24.89 15.55
C LYS A 263 12.09 24.60 14.11
N LEU A 264 11.18 24.11 13.26
CA LEU A 264 11.49 23.84 11.85
C LEU A 264 11.85 25.12 11.08
N TYR A 265 11.13 26.22 11.33
CA TYR A 265 11.47 27.56 10.79
C TYR A 265 12.86 28.03 11.27
N ASP A 266 13.14 27.89 12.56
CA ASP A 266 14.42 28.28 13.18
C ASP A 266 15.60 27.50 12.60
N ILE A 267 15.46 26.18 12.48
CA ILE A 267 16.50 25.30 11.92
C ILE A 267 16.78 25.68 10.46
N LYS A 268 15.74 26.00 9.69
CA LYS A 268 15.87 26.38 8.28
C LYS A 268 16.40 27.81 8.09
N GLY A 269 16.38 28.64 9.13
CA GLY A 269 16.63 30.08 9.02
C GLY A 269 15.61 30.76 8.11
N ARG A 270 14.35 30.32 8.16
CA ARG A 270 13.27 30.76 7.27
C ARG A 270 12.37 31.73 8.01
N LYS A 271 12.02 32.85 7.38
CA LYS A 271 10.99 33.76 7.91
C LYS A 271 9.63 33.05 7.91
N GLU A 272 8.85 33.17 8.98
CA GLU A 272 7.49 32.60 9.11
C GLU A 272 6.52 33.06 8.02
N SER A 273 6.82 34.18 7.35
CA SER A 273 6.05 34.65 6.19
C SER A 273 6.16 33.76 4.95
N LYS A 274 7.14 32.83 4.91
CA LYS A 274 7.29 31.88 3.80
C LYS A 274 6.69 30.53 4.19
N PRO A 275 5.52 30.14 3.67
CA PRO A 275 4.81 28.94 4.12
C PRO A 275 5.64 27.66 3.91
N ILE A 276 5.46 26.68 4.80
CA ILE A 276 6.04 25.34 4.70
C ILE A 276 4.97 24.41 4.09
N PRO A 277 5.28 23.62 3.05
CA PRO A 277 4.31 22.69 2.49
C PRO A 277 4.06 21.50 3.43
N LEU A 278 2.89 20.88 3.26
CA LEU A 278 2.51 19.65 3.93
C LEU A 278 2.72 18.44 3.02
N LEU A 279 3.26 17.37 3.59
CA LEU A 279 3.13 16.03 3.02
C LEU A 279 1.94 15.31 3.66
N ILE A 280 1.12 14.67 2.82
CA ILE A 280 -0.08 13.93 3.22
C ILE A 280 -0.10 12.55 2.56
N ASP A 281 -1.01 11.69 3.01
CA ASP A 281 -1.15 10.30 2.59
C ASP A 281 -2.15 10.07 1.45
N SER A 282 -3.15 10.93 1.29
CA SER A 282 -4.31 10.63 0.44
C SER A 282 -5.09 11.87 -0.01
N MET A 283 -5.83 11.73 -1.12
CA MET A 283 -6.80 12.72 -1.59
C MET A 283 -7.93 13.00 -0.57
N LYS A 284 -8.24 12.02 0.29
CA LYS A 284 -9.19 12.18 1.39
C LYS A 284 -8.66 13.13 2.47
N THR A 285 -7.35 13.10 2.75
CA THR A 285 -6.71 14.06 3.66
C THR A 285 -6.65 15.45 3.02
N LEU A 286 -6.37 15.53 1.70
CA LEU A 286 -6.39 16.79 0.95
C LEU A 286 -7.73 17.53 1.11
N SER A 287 -8.85 16.85 0.85
CA SER A 287 -10.19 17.46 0.89
C SER A 287 -10.59 18.01 2.27
N ARG A 288 -9.97 17.51 3.35
CA ARG A 288 -10.14 18.03 4.71
C ARG A 288 -9.29 19.27 4.99
N LEU A 289 -8.20 19.46 4.24
CA LEU A 289 -7.22 20.52 4.45
C LEU A 289 -7.42 21.71 3.50
N VAL A 290 -8.27 21.64 2.48
CA VAL A 290 -8.42 22.73 1.50
C VAL A 290 -9.87 23.14 1.32
N ARG A 291 -10.12 24.41 0.99
CA ARG A 291 -11.50 24.91 0.79
C ARG A 291 -12.15 24.34 -0.48
N LYS A 292 -11.37 24.24 -1.56
CA LYS A 292 -11.85 23.83 -2.88
C LYS A 292 -10.69 23.25 -3.69
N ILE A 293 -10.97 22.16 -4.38
CA ILE A 293 -10.10 21.58 -5.41
C ILE A 293 -10.80 21.84 -6.75
N PRO A 294 -10.23 22.64 -7.66
CA PRO A 294 -10.77 22.76 -9.02
C PRO A 294 -10.76 21.40 -9.73
N LYS A 295 -11.78 21.13 -10.56
CA LYS A 295 -11.96 19.81 -11.18
C LYS A 295 -10.80 19.43 -12.12
N ASP A 296 -10.33 20.39 -12.92
CA ASP A 296 -9.18 20.22 -13.81
C ASP A 296 -7.87 19.98 -13.04
N VAL A 297 -7.75 20.57 -11.85
CA VAL A 297 -6.64 20.30 -10.93
C VAL A 297 -6.77 18.91 -10.31
N GLU A 298 -7.97 18.47 -9.93
CA GLU A 298 -8.22 17.12 -9.41
C GLU A 298 -7.84 16.04 -10.43
N GLU A 299 -8.30 16.17 -11.68
CA GLU A 299 -7.96 15.28 -12.79
C GLU A 299 -6.43 15.20 -13.02
N MET A 300 -5.74 16.35 -12.99
CA MET A 300 -4.27 16.39 -13.06
C MET A 300 -3.61 15.67 -11.88
N LEU A 301 -4.16 15.78 -10.67
CA LEU A 301 -3.57 15.17 -9.48
C LEU A 301 -3.75 13.65 -9.47
N ASP A 302 -4.84 13.12 -10.01
CA ASP A 302 -5.04 11.67 -10.16
C ASP A 302 -3.95 11.01 -11.04
N GLU A 303 -3.35 11.78 -11.95
CA GLU A 303 -2.26 11.32 -12.83
C GLU A 303 -0.86 11.57 -12.26
N LEU A 304 -0.68 12.66 -11.51
CA LEU A 304 0.64 13.13 -11.05
C LEU A 304 0.94 12.86 -9.57
N TRP A 305 -0.05 12.48 -8.76
CA TRP A 305 0.12 12.10 -7.36
C TRP A 305 -0.15 10.60 -7.14
N PRO A 306 0.66 9.92 -6.31
CA PRO A 306 1.87 10.40 -5.60
C PRO A 306 2.99 10.86 -6.57
N GLY A 307 3.74 11.91 -6.20
CA GLY A 307 4.83 12.38 -7.05
C GLY A 307 5.39 13.76 -6.72
N ALA A 308 6.22 14.28 -7.62
CA ALA A 308 7.06 15.46 -7.42
C ALA A 308 6.37 16.82 -7.65
N LEU A 309 5.04 16.88 -7.50
CA LEU A 309 4.25 18.10 -7.61
C LEU A 309 3.80 18.59 -6.22
N THR A 310 4.03 19.85 -5.90
CA THR A 310 3.44 20.54 -4.75
C THR A 310 2.42 21.56 -5.25
N VAL A 311 1.18 21.49 -4.77
CA VAL A 311 0.11 22.39 -5.20
C VAL A 311 -0.29 23.31 -4.05
N ILE A 312 -0.40 24.61 -4.33
CA ILE A 312 -0.83 25.63 -3.36
C ILE A 312 -2.32 25.86 -3.52
N PHE A 313 -3.06 25.54 -2.46
CA PHE A 313 -4.51 25.71 -2.35
C PHE A 313 -4.87 26.80 -1.35
N SER A 314 -6.12 27.27 -1.42
CA SER A 314 -6.70 28.12 -0.38
C SER A 314 -7.01 27.28 0.86
N LYS A 315 -6.51 27.71 2.03
CA LYS A 315 -6.72 27.02 3.31
C LYS A 315 -8.06 27.41 3.96
N PRO A 316 -8.75 26.52 4.70
CA PRO A 316 -9.85 26.88 5.58
C PRO A 316 -9.38 27.80 6.72
N GLU A 317 -10.25 28.69 7.22
CA GLU A 317 -9.96 29.53 8.39
C GLU A 317 -9.69 28.72 9.67
N THR A 318 -10.24 27.52 9.76
CA THR A 318 -10.09 26.60 10.90
C THR A 318 -8.77 25.82 10.89
N MET A 319 -7.96 25.93 9.83
CA MET A 319 -6.65 25.27 9.78
C MET A 319 -5.63 26.04 10.63
N LEU A 320 -4.87 25.31 11.45
CA LEU A 320 -3.81 25.82 12.32
C LEU A 320 -2.86 26.80 11.59
N SER A 321 -2.65 27.98 12.18
CA SER A 321 -1.82 29.06 11.64
C SER A 321 -0.32 28.72 11.59
N ALA A 322 0.13 27.78 12.41
CA ALA A 322 1.53 27.43 12.61
C ALA A 322 2.33 27.21 11.31
N VAL A 323 1.73 26.52 10.33
CA VAL A 323 2.41 26.12 9.10
C VAL A 323 2.36 27.20 8.02
N SER A 324 1.28 27.99 8.01
CA SER A 324 1.06 29.09 7.08
C SER A 324 0.23 30.19 7.72
N ASN A 325 0.87 31.33 7.94
CA ASN A 325 0.25 32.55 8.43
C ASN A 325 -0.65 33.25 7.37
N GLY A 326 -0.61 32.82 6.10
CA GLY A 326 -1.44 33.36 5.02
C GLY A 326 -2.64 32.47 4.69
N ASP A 327 -3.44 32.85 3.69
CA ASP A 327 -4.67 32.14 3.27
C ASP A 327 -4.42 30.92 2.38
N THR A 328 -3.16 30.51 2.24
CA THR A 328 -2.76 29.45 1.32
C THR A 328 -1.91 28.39 1.99
N ILE A 329 -1.93 27.17 1.45
CA ILE A 329 -1.14 26.05 1.94
C ILE A 329 -0.63 25.22 0.75
N GLY A 330 0.66 24.90 0.76
CA GLY A 330 1.25 23.96 -0.20
C GLY A 330 1.04 22.53 0.28
N ILE A 331 0.58 21.64 -0.58
CA ILE A 331 0.32 20.23 -0.23
C ILE A 331 0.92 19.32 -1.30
N ARG A 332 1.39 18.13 -0.90
CA ARG A 332 1.90 17.08 -1.79
C ARG A 332 1.67 15.68 -1.20
N ILE A 333 1.38 14.71 -2.06
CA ILE A 333 1.51 13.28 -1.74
C ILE A 333 2.84 12.81 -2.34
N PRO A 334 3.87 12.45 -1.54
CA PRO A 334 5.17 12.02 -2.05
C PRO A 334 5.12 10.58 -2.59
N ASP A 335 5.79 10.31 -3.71
CA ASP A 335 5.95 8.94 -4.26
C ASP A 335 7.09 8.18 -3.57
N CYS A 336 7.02 8.05 -2.25
CA CYS A 336 8.07 7.45 -1.45
C CYS A 336 7.48 6.58 -0.36
N THR A 337 7.67 5.26 -0.47
CA THR A 337 7.17 4.25 0.49
C THR A 337 7.57 4.58 1.92
N VAL A 338 8.82 5.02 2.13
CA VAL A 338 9.33 5.42 3.44
C VAL A 338 8.59 6.65 3.99
N ALA A 339 8.46 7.72 3.19
CA ALA A 339 7.78 8.94 3.60
C ALA A 339 6.29 8.70 3.90
N LEU A 340 5.60 7.99 3.01
CA LEU A 340 4.20 7.60 3.19
C LEU A 340 4.03 6.70 4.42
N GLY A 341 4.96 5.77 4.66
CA GLY A 341 4.99 4.94 5.87
C GLY A 341 5.03 5.77 7.15
N VAL A 342 5.89 6.79 7.21
CA VAL A 342 5.97 7.70 8.36
C VAL A 342 4.69 8.53 8.52
N ILE A 343 4.15 9.09 7.43
CA ILE A 343 2.91 9.89 7.46
C ILE A 343 1.72 9.06 7.98
N ASN A 344 1.58 7.84 7.44
CA ASN A 344 0.52 6.90 7.82
C ASN A 344 0.64 6.48 9.28
N MET A 345 1.86 6.13 9.73
CA MET A 345 2.11 5.71 11.11
C MET A 345 1.89 6.84 12.11
N ALA A 346 2.33 8.05 11.79
CA ALA A 346 2.06 9.22 12.63
C ALA A 346 0.58 9.63 12.62
N ALA A 347 -0.19 9.23 11.59
CA ALA A 347 -1.55 9.65 11.34
C ALA A 347 -1.73 11.19 11.35
N ARG A 348 -0.71 11.90 10.84
CA ARG A 348 -0.65 13.38 10.80
C ARG A 348 -0.08 13.87 9.47
N PRO A 349 -0.61 14.97 8.89
CA PRO A 349 0.11 15.73 7.88
C PRO A 349 1.44 16.21 8.44
N LEU A 350 2.51 16.08 7.67
CA LEU A 350 3.84 16.52 8.09
C LEU A 350 4.18 17.86 7.45
N ALA A 351 4.61 18.83 8.26
CA ALA A 351 5.21 20.05 7.73
C ALA A 351 6.63 19.72 7.28
N VAL A 352 6.93 19.89 5.98
CA VAL A 352 8.21 19.45 5.40
C VAL A 352 8.87 20.54 4.58
N THR A 353 10.17 20.73 4.78
CA THR A 353 11.00 21.59 3.94
C THR A 353 12.23 20.82 3.46
N SER A 354 12.79 21.18 2.30
CA SER A 354 14.02 20.54 1.81
C SER A 354 15.14 20.68 2.84
N ALA A 355 15.87 19.60 3.05
CA ALA A 355 16.97 19.55 3.98
C ALA A 355 18.21 20.22 3.37
N ASN A 356 18.26 21.55 3.43
CA ASN A 356 19.44 22.37 3.12
C ASN A 356 19.45 23.69 3.90
N PRO A 357 20.61 24.24 4.27
CA PRO A 357 20.70 25.61 4.72
C PRO A 357 20.16 26.57 3.65
N SER A 358 19.71 27.76 4.04
CA SER A 358 19.23 28.75 3.08
C SER A 358 20.32 29.07 2.04
N GLY A 359 19.99 28.95 0.75
CA GLY A 359 20.92 29.21 -0.36
C GLY A 359 21.82 28.03 -0.76
N GLN A 360 21.83 26.91 -0.02
CA GLN A 360 22.60 25.71 -0.35
C GLN A 360 21.79 24.70 -1.19
N PRO A 361 22.43 23.77 -1.92
CA PRO A 361 21.74 22.66 -2.58
C PRO A 361 21.01 21.74 -1.57
N PRO A 362 19.81 21.20 -1.90
CA PRO A 362 19.13 20.18 -1.12
C PRO A 362 19.99 18.95 -0.83
N ALA A 363 19.89 18.38 0.37
CA ALA A 363 20.52 17.11 0.68
C ALA A 363 19.85 15.95 -0.09
N ARG A 364 20.69 15.10 -0.70
CA ARG A 364 20.33 13.87 -1.40
C ARG A 364 20.72 12.62 -0.61
N THR A 365 21.54 12.74 0.42
CA THR A 365 21.93 11.63 1.31
C THR A 365 21.74 11.99 2.79
N ALA A 366 21.62 10.97 3.64
CA ALA A 366 21.57 11.13 5.10
C ALA A 366 22.84 11.80 5.65
N GLU A 367 24.00 11.52 5.04
CA GLU A 367 25.28 12.14 5.37
C GLU A 367 25.24 13.66 5.14
N GLN A 368 24.71 14.11 3.99
CA GLN A 368 24.57 15.55 3.71
C GLN A 368 23.61 16.23 4.69
N VAL A 369 22.51 15.57 5.06
CA VAL A 369 21.61 16.08 6.11
C VAL A 369 22.37 16.26 7.43
N LYS A 370 23.18 15.27 7.81
CA LYS A 370 23.99 15.30 9.03
C LYS A 370 25.04 16.41 8.99
N GLU A 371 25.68 16.64 7.84
CA GLU A 371 26.65 17.72 7.65
C GLU A 371 25.97 19.10 7.76
N TYR A 372 24.80 19.27 7.14
CA TYR A 372 24.09 20.53 7.12
C TYR A 372 23.43 20.92 8.46
N PHE A 373 22.80 19.95 9.13
CA PHE A 373 21.93 20.22 10.28
C PHE A 373 22.28 19.38 11.49
N GLY A 374 23.52 18.89 11.57
CA GLY A 374 24.01 18.17 12.73
C GLY A 374 23.59 18.84 14.04
N GLY A 375 23.32 18.04 15.07
CA GLY A 375 22.88 18.52 16.38
C GLY A 375 21.49 19.17 16.45
N LYS A 376 20.91 19.61 15.33
CA LYS A 376 19.59 20.25 15.23
C LYS A 376 18.47 19.31 14.80
N VAL A 377 18.81 18.15 14.22
CA VAL A 377 17.88 17.09 13.83
C VAL A 377 17.98 15.93 14.83
N ASP A 378 16.82 15.45 15.30
CA ASP A 378 16.73 14.42 16.33
C ASP A 378 16.98 13.00 15.77
N ILE A 379 16.41 12.71 14.59
CA ILE A 379 16.53 11.42 13.89
C ILE A 379 16.69 11.66 12.39
N ILE A 380 17.59 10.91 11.74
CA ILE A 380 17.72 10.88 10.28
C ILE A 380 17.34 9.48 9.80
N LEU A 381 16.31 9.37 8.99
CA LEU A 381 15.88 8.11 8.40
C LEU A 381 16.60 7.93 7.05
N ASP A 382 17.62 7.08 7.02
CA ASP A 382 18.50 6.87 5.87
C ASP A 382 17.95 5.75 4.98
N ALA A 383 17.48 6.11 3.79
CA ALA A 383 17.05 5.18 2.74
C ALA A 383 17.97 5.23 1.51
N GLY A 384 19.23 5.66 1.70
CA GLY A 384 20.21 5.84 0.63
C GLY A 384 20.11 7.19 -0.09
N GLU A 385 20.70 7.23 -1.28
CA GLU A 385 20.77 8.44 -2.11
C GLU A 385 19.49 8.65 -2.92
N MET A 386 18.96 9.87 -2.90
CA MET A 386 17.76 10.23 -3.65
C MET A 386 18.05 10.31 -5.15
N ARG A 387 17.19 9.66 -5.95
CA ARG A 387 17.35 9.55 -7.42
C ARG A 387 17.16 10.87 -8.15
N CYS A 388 16.40 11.80 -7.58
CA CYS A 388 16.18 13.13 -8.15
C CYS A 388 17.19 14.14 -7.58
N GLU A 389 17.65 15.05 -8.42
CA GLU A 389 18.47 16.20 -7.97
C GLU A 389 17.62 17.44 -7.67
N LEU A 390 16.41 17.47 -8.23
CA LEU A 390 15.53 18.62 -8.17
C LEU A 390 14.50 18.45 -7.05
N VAL A 391 14.12 19.59 -6.47
CA VAL A 391 12.96 19.68 -5.57
C VAL A 391 11.66 19.54 -6.34
N SER A 392 10.54 19.37 -5.64
CA SER A 392 9.22 19.37 -6.27
C SER A 392 8.94 20.67 -7.04
N THR A 393 8.19 20.54 -8.12
CA THR A 393 7.59 21.69 -8.82
C THR A 393 6.47 22.27 -7.95
N VAL A 394 6.34 23.60 -7.91
CA VAL A 394 5.33 24.28 -7.09
C VAL A 394 4.35 25.02 -8.00
N LEU A 395 3.10 24.54 -8.03
CA LEU A 395 2.00 25.11 -8.79
C LEU A 395 1.02 25.83 -7.85
N SER A 396 0.68 27.09 -8.13
CA SER A 396 -0.35 27.82 -7.42
C SER A 396 -1.67 27.78 -8.17
N VAL A 397 -2.70 27.22 -7.51
CA VAL A 397 -4.07 27.10 -8.06
C VAL A 397 -5.05 28.11 -7.45
N ILE A 398 -4.52 29.19 -6.84
CA ILE A 398 -5.32 30.23 -6.17
C ILE A 398 -6.11 31.07 -7.17
N LYS A 399 -5.52 31.35 -8.34
CA LYS A 399 -6.14 32.18 -9.38
C LYS A 399 -5.75 31.67 -10.76
N GLU A 400 -6.72 31.61 -11.65
CA GLU A 400 -6.49 31.33 -13.07
C GLU A 400 -5.96 32.56 -13.84
N PRO A 401 -5.06 32.39 -14.82
CA PRO A 401 -4.35 31.14 -15.12
C PRO A 401 -3.42 30.74 -13.95
N TYR A 402 -3.42 29.45 -13.61
CA TYR A 402 -2.61 28.91 -12.52
C TYR A 402 -1.13 29.17 -12.78
N THR A 403 -0.38 29.42 -11.72
CA THR A 403 0.97 29.97 -11.84
C THR A 403 2.00 29.00 -11.27
N ILE A 404 2.97 28.56 -12.08
CA ILE A 404 4.12 27.80 -11.60
C ILE A 404 5.05 28.78 -10.86
N LEU A 405 5.11 28.67 -9.54
CA LEU A 405 5.95 29.52 -8.70
C LEU A 405 7.40 29.04 -8.63
N ARG A 406 7.61 27.75 -8.88
CA ARG A 406 8.94 27.14 -8.93
C ARG A 406 8.91 25.93 -9.85
N GLU A 407 9.71 25.94 -10.89
CA GLU A 407 9.98 24.75 -11.71
C GLU A 407 10.96 23.83 -10.96
N GLY A 408 10.67 22.54 -10.93
CA GLY A 408 11.42 21.52 -10.21
C GLY A 408 11.52 20.25 -11.04
N ALA A 409 11.31 19.08 -10.42
CA ALA A 409 11.35 17.79 -11.12
C ALA A 409 10.34 17.66 -12.27
N LEU A 410 9.23 18.40 -12.24
CA LEU A 410 8.27 18.51 -13.35
C LEU A 410 8.46 19.83 -14.08
N SER A 411 8.77 19.77 -15.38
CA SER A 411 8.93 20.95 -16.21
C SER A 411 7.58 21.61 -16.54
N PHE A 412 7.62 22.86 -17.00
CA PHE A 412 6.42 23.53 -17.51
C PHE A 412 5.76 22.75 -18.65
N ASP A 413 6.56 22.21 -19.58
CA ASP A 413 6.03 21.47 -20.74
C ASP A 413 5.37 20.16 -20.31
N SER A 414 5.93 19.47 -19.31
CA SER A 414 5.32 18.28 -18.71
C SER A 414 3.98 18.62 -18.08
N LEU A 415 3.90 19.67 -17.24
CA LEU A 415 2.64 20.06 -16.61
C LEU A 415 1.57 20.50 -17.63
N ARG A 416 1.97 21.13 -18.73
CA ARG A 416 1.04 21.62 -19.75
C ARG A 416 0.31 20.50 -20.49
N TYR A 417 0.84 19.27 -20.44
CA TYR A 417 0.16 18.09 -20.98
C TYR A 417 -1.09 17.73 -20.15
N HIS A 418 -1.02 17.92 -18.84
CA HIS A 418 -2.09 17.56 -17.90
C HIS A 418 -3.05 18.73 -17.62
N ILE A 419 -2.57 19.97 -17.69
CA ILE A 419 -3.38 21.15 -17.35
C ILE A 419 -3.10 22.33 -18.29
N LYS A 420 -4.15 22.83 -18.96
CA LYS A 420 -4.01 23.83 -20.04
C LYS A 420 -3.87 25.27 -19.53
N ASN A 421 -4.53 25.59 -18.42
CA ASN A 421 -4.65 26.95 -17.90
C ASN A 421 -3.48 27.34 -16.97
N ILE A 422 -2.24 27.09 -17.39
CA ILE A 422 -1.03 27.37 -16.61
C ILE A 422 -0.13 28.44 -17.26
N ARG A 423 0.61 29.18 -16.42
CA ARG A 423 1.66 30.12 -16.82
C ARG A 423 2.90 29.99 -15.93
N LYS A 424 4.06 30.45 -16.42
CA LYS A 424 5.25 30.64 -15.58
C LYS A 424 5.09 31.90 -14.72
N GLY A 425 5.48 31.80 -13.46
CA GLY A 425 5.40 32.88 -12.46
C GLY A 425 6.62 33.77 -12.38
#